data_AF-A0A257I0D5-F1
#
_entry.id   AF-A0A257I0D5-F1
#
_cell.length_a   1.000
_cell.length_b   1.000
_cell.length_c   1.000
_cell.angle_alpha   90.00
_cell.angle_beta   90.00
_cell.angle_gamma   90.00
#
_symmetry.space_group_name_H-M   'P 1'
#
loop_
_entity.id
_entity.type
_entity.pdbx_description
1 polymer ?
#
loop_
_entity_poly.entity_id
_entity_poly.type
_entity_poly.pdbx_seq_one_letter_code
_entity_poly.pdbx_strand_id
1 'polypeptide(L)'
;MKKNLFHLFLLLFTGISSQAQPVIELKSVDYYNFSGRTLNYLEFPEIRQQLVKSLDSLSKKYLQIPVTAALDFKINKKLYQQNSLSEHLNLALTNMATKEKISADATQQLLNNGVAGNPTKTNFKLEIAELPLNSLRQFPDLDSLFIQQLLQKQNIALIQMVAKLQAATGEMLIDKQVCMVLSRNKQPVLIGFNHPDYLITPKSFGKLMEAGLSVLLDRNNETEILQMTSLAAIVNDNFIQPHINNQPRLSFNTQKGIIQYLWKGALQYLRYQEPLYENIVIRGKKATPIANSLVEQITADNMWEPLFLREESRDILADKNYMLQCVVNVERDPYGKGTPFNKKTGLPFNFLSGNSHVFLQDKDTVALFKIKSNLLDGKKKKILNQLYLATDSSFFAVENTPRETIQHYDFELEGILKGQAFKISYTGLRGSPESIREIYLKEKLVAVIEGKDTPELLVVLDKDIDGITLNQLLLLSFSNLF
;
A
#
# COMPACT_ATOMS: atom_id res chain seq x y z
N MET A 1 38.87 76.41 30.60
CA MET A 1 39.56 75.25 29.99
C MET A 1 38.77 74.00 30.36
N LYS A 2 37.67 73.62 29.68
CA LYS A 2 37.55 72.95 28.37
C LYS A 2 38.54 71.78 28.16
N LYS A 3 38.30 70.68 28.88
CA LYS A 3 38.72 69.32 28.52
C LYS A 3 37.55 68.40 28.88
N ASN A 4 37.01 67.71 27.87
CA ASN A 4 36.14 66.51 27.92
C ASN A 4 35.08 66.53 26.80
N LEU A 5 35.53 66.66 25.54
CA LEU A 5 34.64 66.43 24.39
C LEU A 5 35.40 65.92 23.16
N PHE A 6 36.32 64.95 23.34
CA PHE A 6 37.06 64.41 22.19
C PHE A 6 37.26 62.88 22.21
N HIS A 7 36.59 62.13 23.07
CA HIS A 7 36.71 60.66 23.10
C HIS A 7 35.40 59.91 22.84
N LEU A 8 34.33 60.60 22.39
CA LEU A 8 33.05 59.96 22.05
C LEU A 8 32.75 59.92 20.54
N PHE A 9 33.72 60.26 19.67
CA PHE A 9 33.49 60.31 18.21
C PHE A 9 34.34 59.34 17.38
N LEU A 10 35.10 58.44 18.03
CA LEU A 10 35.96 57.46 17.35
C LEU A 10 35.58 56.00 17.62
N LEU A 11 34.31 55.75 17.99
CA LEU A 11 33.74 54.41 18.21
C LEU A 11 32.34 54.26 17.56
N LEU A 12 32.09 54.97 16.46
CA LEU A 12 30.82 54.91 15.72
C LEU A 12 30.96 54.71 14.20
N PHE A 13 32.12 54.22 13.74
CA PHE A 13 32.31 53.77 12.36
C PHE A 13 33.18 52.51 12.31
N THR A 14 32.69 51.43 12.92
CA THR A 14 32.80 50.13 12.26
C THR A 14 31.40 49.80 11.78
N GLY A 15 31.04 50.36 10.62
CA GLY A 15 29.99 49.77 9.82
C GLY A 15 30.45 48.37 9.48
N ILE A 16 30.08 47.40 10.32
CA ILE A 16 29.92 46.02 9.87
C ILE A 16 28.81 46.14 8.84
N SER A 17 29.18 46.38 7.58
CA SER A 17 28.35 46.04 6.45
C SER A 17 28.07 44.55 6.63
N SER A 18 26.94 44.23 7.24
CA SER A 18 26.37 42.88 7.23
C SER A 18 26.22 42.55 5.75
N GLN A 19 27.21 41.84 5.20
CA GLN A 19 27.11 41.30 3.86
C GLN A 19 25.83 40.46 3.87
N ALA A 20 24.88 40.82 3.01
CA ALA A 20 23.64 40.08 2.89
C ALA A 20 24.02 38.63 2.59
N GLN A 21 23.73 37.73 3.53
CA GLN A 21 24.02 36.32 3.34
C GLN A 21 23.27 35.86 2.09
N PRO A 22 23.91 35.09 1.20
CA PRO A 22 23.23 34.54 0.05
C PRO A 22 22.05 33.70 0.54
N VAL A 23 20.89 33.87 -0.08
CA VAL A 23 19.68 33.09 0.20
C VAL A 23 19.18 32.53 -1.13
N ILE A 24 18.86 31.24 -1.14
CA ILE A 24 18.19 30.60 -2.27
C ILE A 24 16.68 30.79 -2.10
N GLU A 25 16.01 31.27 -3.14
CA GLU A 25 14.56 31.40 -3.15
C GLU A 25 13.90 30.21 -3.84
N LEU A 26 13.05 29.51 -3.11
CA LEU A 26 12.11 28.54 -3.67
C LEU A 26 10.93 29.29 -4.28
N LYS A 27 10.90 29.37 -5.62
CA LYS A 27 9.84 30.07 -6.37
C LYS A 27 8.62 29.20 -6.63
N SER A 28 8.83 27.98 -7.07
CA SER A 28 7.73 27.08 -7.39
C SER A 28 8.11 25.61 -7.28
N VAL A 29 7.12 24.79 -6.93
CA VAL A 29 7.15 23.35 -7.12
C VAL A 29 6.08 23.02 -8.15
N ASP A 30 6.48 22.46 -9.28
CA ASP A 30 5.55 21.94 -10.28
C ASP A 30 5.41 20.43 -10.07
N TYR A 31 4.20 19.89 -10.12
CA TYR A 31 4.01 18.45 -9.98
C TYR A 31 2.97 17.85 -10.93
N TYR A 32 3.17 16.56 -11.23
CA TYR A 32 2.42 15.81 -12.24
C TYR A 32 1.98 14.45 -11.69
N ASN A 33 0.67 14.20 -11.74
CA ASN A 33 0.06 12.95 -11.30
C ASN A 33 -0.30 12.10 -12.52
N PHE A 34 0.50 11.08 -12.86
CA PHE A 34 0.21 10.19 -13.99
C PHE A 34 -0.38 8.85 -13.55
N SER A 35 0.04 8.29 -12.40
CA SER A 35 -0.47 7.00 -11.91
C SER A 35 -1.32 7.04 -10.66
N GLY A 36 -1.35 8.18 -9.95
CA GLY A 36 -2.05 8.32 -8.68
C GLY A 36 -2.35 9.77 -8.34
N ARG A 37 -2.69 10.02 -7.08
CA ARG A 37 -2.93 11.34 -6.49
C ARG A 37 -1.97 11.63 -5.34
N THR A 38 -0.92 10.82 -5.16
CA THR A 38 -0.01 10.90 -4.01
C THR A 38 0.63 12.29 -3.92
N LEU A 39 1.00 12.91 -5.05
CA LEU A 39 1.61 14.24 -5.03
C LEU A 39 0.63 15.37 -4.66
N ASN A 40 -0.68 15.12 -4.61
CA ASN A 40 -1.63 16.11 -4.07
C ASN A 40 -1.35 16.43 -2.60
N TYR A 41 -0.57 15.62 -1.87
CA TYR A 41 -0.09 15.99 -0.55
C TYR A 41 0.65 17.33 -0.53
N LEU A 42 1.27 17.74 -1.64
CA LEU A 42 1.94 19.03 -1.77
C LEU A 42 0.96 20.21 -1.62
N GLU A 43 -0.33 20.03 -1.92
CA GLU A 43 -1.34 21.09 -1.78
C GLU A 43 -1.68 21.37 -0.30
N PHE A 44 -1.29 20.50 0.64
CA PHE A 44 -1.57 20.66 2.06
C PHE A 44 -0.54 21.56 2.75
N PRO A 45 -0.97 22.57 3.55
CA PRO A 45 -0.08 23.53 4.20
C PRO A 45 1.02 22.90 5.06
N GLU A 46 0.71 21.83 5.80
CA GLU A 46 1.63 21.16 6.71
C GLU A 46 2.77 20.48 5.95
N ILE A 47 2.43 19.80 4.85
CA ILE A 47 3.39 19.13 3.97
C ILE A 47 4.24 20.16 3.22
N ARG A 48 3.62 21.25 2.77
CA ARG A 48 4.32 22.39 2.15
C ARG A 48 5.36 22.99 3.10
N GLN A 49 5.00 23.23 4.35
CA GLN A 49 5.94 23.74 5.36
C GLN A 49 7.05 22.73 5.65
N GLN A 50 6.73 21.44 5.73
CA GLN A 50 7.73 20.39 5.90
C GLN A 50 8.72 20.34 4.74
N LEU A 51 8.24 20.48 3.49
CA LEU A 51 9.10 20.54 2.30
C LEU A 51 10.09 21.69 2.39
N VAL A 52 9.62 22.91 2.67
CA VAL A 52 10.48 24.09 2.80
C VAL A 52 11.51 23.92 3.91
N LYS A 53 11.09 23.41 5.08
CA LYS A 53 12.00 23.12 6.20
C LYS A 53 13.07 22.09 5.84
N SER A 54 12.67 21.03 5.13
CA SER A 54 13.60 19.97 4.69
C SER A 54 14.61 20.52 3.68
N LEU A 55 14.12 21.31 2.72
CA LEU A 55 14.97 21.95 1.71
C LEU A 55 15.97 22.93 2.35
N ASP A 56 15.55 23.76 3.30
CA ASP A 56 16.45 24.67 4.03
C ASP A 56 17.52 23.90 4.82
N SER A 57 17.12 22.87 5.57
CA SER A 57 18.05 22.02 6.33
C SER A 57 19.08 21.33 5.42
N LEU A 58 18.64 20.71 4.33
CA LEU A 58 19.50 20.01 3.38
C LEU A 58 20.38 20.98 2.58
N SER A 59 19.87 22.15 2.21
CA SER A 59 20.66 23.18 1.55
C SER A 59 21.76 23.73 2.45
N LYS A 60 21.47 23.99 3.74
CA LYS A 60 22.50 24.35 4.72
C LYS A 60 23.57 23.25 4.86
N LYS A 61 23.15 21.98 4.81
CA LYS A 61 24.06 20.84 4.91
C LYS A 61 24.97 20.68 3.68
N TYR A 62 24.41 20.71 2.47
CA TYR A 62 25.15 20.35 1.24
C TYR A 62 25.62 21.54 0.41
N LEU A 63 24.90 22.66 0.45
CA LEU A 63 25.22 23.88 -0.30
C LEU A 63 25.77 25.00 0.60
N GLN A 64 25.64 24.87 1.93
CA GLN A 64 26.02 25.88 2.92
C GLN A 64 25.27 27.21 2.79
N ILE A 65 24.07 27.18 2.17
CA ILE A 65 23.25 28.35 1.89
C ILE A 65 21.82 28.09 2.38
N PRO A 66 21.20 29.00 3.15
CA PRO A 66 19.82 28.86 3.57
C PRO A 66 18.85 28.97 2.38
N VAL A 67 17.71 28.28 2.49
CA VAL A 67 16.62 28.39 1.52
C VAL A 67 15.41 29.00 2.21
N THR A 68 14.77 29.96 1.54
CA THR A 68 13.49 30.50 1.96
C THR A 68 12.46 30.36 0.84
N ALA A 69 11.19 30.20 1.21
CA ALA A 69 10.10 30.28 0.24
C ALA A 69 9.93 31.74 -0.19
N ALA A 70 9.81 31.96 -1.50
CA ALA A 70 9.46 33.28 -2.02
C ALA A 70 8.07 33.73 -1.50
N LEU A 71 7.83 35.05 -1.42
CA LEU A 71 6.53 35.59 -1.00
C LEU A 71 5.38 35.11 -1.90
N ASP A 72 5.68 34.90 -3.18
CA ASP A 72 4.77 34.39 -4.20
C ASP A 72 4.98 32.89 -4.48
N PHE A 73 5.59 32.16 -3.54
CA PHE A 73 5.81 30.71 -3.68
C PHE A 73 4.48 30.04 -4.06
N LYS A 74 4.52 29.20 -5.09
CA LYS A 74 3.36 28.45 -5.59
C LYS A 74 3.66 26.97 -5.75
N ILE A 75 2.66 26.16 -5.47
CA ILE A 75 2.64 24.75 -5.84
C ILE A 75 1.68 24.64 -7.00
N ASN A 76 2.20 24.25 -8.16
CA ASN A 76 1.41 24.18 -9.38
C ASN A 76 1.20 22.72 -9.75
N LYS A 77 -0.03 22.27 -9.59
CA LYS A 77 -0.48 21.05 -10.25
C LYS A 77 -0.55 21.30 -11.74
N LYS A 78 0.24 20.57 -12.52
CA LYS A 78 0.18 20.63 -13.98
C LYS A 78 -0.81 19.60 -14.48
N LEU A 79 -1.87 20.06 -15.13
CA LEU A 79 -2.89 19.21 -15.75
C LEU A 79 -2.45 18.79 -17.15
N TYR A 80 -2.85 17.58 -17.53
CA TYR A 80 -2.59 16.97 -18.82
C TYR A 80 -3.22 17.78 -19.97
N GLN A 81 -2.43 18.11 -20.99
CA GLN A 81 -2.94 18.38 -22.35
C GLN A 81 -2.79 17.10 -23.17
N GLN A 82 -3.80 16.77 -23.98
CA GLN A 82 -4.12 15.42 -24.43
C GLN A 82 -3.10 14.64 -25.30
N ASN A 83 -1.90 15.17 -25.52
CA ASN A 83 -0.95 14.60 -26.48
C ASN A 83 0.32 14.05 -25.81
N SER A 84 0.27 12.74 -25.61
CA SER A 84 1.38 11.80 -25.46
C SER A 84 2.17 11.82 -24.13
N LEU A 85 1.96 10.74 -23.36
CA LEU A 85 2.82 10.31 -22.25
C LEU A 85 4.31 10.30 -22.68
N SER A 86 4.60 10.04 -23.95
CA SER A 86 5.93 10.06 -24.58
C SER A 86 6.60 11.43 -24.62
N GLU A 87 5.87 12.54 -24.78
CA GLU A 87 6.48 13.89 -24.80
C GLU A 87 6.96 14.31 -23.40
N HIS A 88 6.30 13.85 -22.34
CA HIS A 88 6.71 14.15 -20.95
C HIS A 88 7.58 13.07 -20.32
N LEU A 89 7.44 11.79 -20.71
CA LEU A 89 8.52 10.82 -20.52
C LEU A 89 9.77 11.32 -21.22
N ASN A 90 9.68 12.00 -22.37
CA ASN A 90 10.81 12.73 -22.93
C ASN A 90 11.20 13.91 -22.03
N LEU A 91 10.38 14.89 -21.64
CA LEU A 91 10.84 15.95 -20.71
C LEU A 91 11.49 15.46 -19.39
N ALA A 92 11.07 14.29 -18.90
CA ALA A 92 11.59 13.68 -17.69
C ALA A 92 12.76 12.69 -17.94
N LEU A 93 12.89 12.08 -19.13
CA LEU A 93 14.00 11.17 -19.50
C LEU A 93 15.06 11.81 -20.40
N THR A 94 14.73 12.82 -21.20
CA THR A 94 15.69 13.54 -22.06
C THR A 94 16.59 14.49 -21.28
N ASN A 95 16.26 14.80 -20.01
CA ASN A 95 17.19 15.48 -19.09
C ASN A 95 18.20 14.50 -18.44
N MET A 96 18.30 13.24 -18.89
CA MET A 96 19.39 12.32 -18.56
C MET A 96 20.80 12.83 -18.94
N ALA A 97 20.93 13.99 -19.56
CA ALA A 97 22.24 14.56 -19.86
C ALA A 97 22.25 16.09 -19.86
N THR A 98 22.51 16.67 -18.70
CA THR A 98 23.84 17.28 -18.55
C THR A 98 24.50 16.65 -17.32
N LYS A 99 25.65 16.00 -17.53
CA LYS A 99 26.58 15.63 -16.43
C LYS A 99 27.21 16.90 -15.85
N GLU A 100 26.42 17.91 -15.53
CA GLU A 100 26.91 19.11 -14.90
C GLU A 100 27.05 18.83 -13.41
N LYS A 101 28.25 18.34 -13.07
CA LYS A 101 28.76 18.39 -11.71
C LYS A 101 28.58 19.83 -11.22
N ILE A 102 27.99 19.99 -10.04
CA ILE A 102 27.93 21.27 -9.37
C ILE A 102 29.39 21.70 -9.11
N SER A 103 29.93 22.59 -9.95
CA SER A 103 31.35 22.92 -9.94
C SER A 103 31.74 23.54 -8.59
N ALA A 104 32.97 23.32 -8.12
CA ALA A 104 33.46 23.97 -6.91
C ALA A 104 33.36 25.51 -7.03
N ASP A 105 33.52 26.02 -8.27
CA ASP A 105 33.40 27.43 -8.64
C ASP A 105 31.96 27.96 -8.48
N ALA A 106 30.93 27.15 -8.76
CA ALA A 106 29.52 27.50 -8.55
C ALA A 106 29.18 27.77 -7.06
N THR A 107 29.81 27.08 -6.10
CA THR A 107 29.63 27.40 -4.66
C THR A 107 30.26 28.73 -4.29
N GLN A 108 31.49 28.96 -4.77
CA GLN A 108 32.20 30.20 -4.47
C GLN A 108 31.49 31.39 -5.11
N GLN A 109 30.93 31.24 -6.32
CA GLN A 109 30.11 32.27 -6.95
C GLN A 109 28.78 32.52 -6.22
N LEU A 110 28.10 31.47 -5.74
CA LEU A 110 26.93 31.62 -4.88
C LEU A 110 27.23 32.39 -3.58
N LEU A 111 28.40 32.15 -2.99
CA LEU A 111 28.87 32.84 -1.79
C LEU A 111 29.32 34.29 -2.09
N ASN A 112 29.89 34.54 -3.27
CA ASN A 112 30.43 35.85 -3.68
C ASN A 112 29.35 36.83 -4.21
N ASN A 113 28.22 36.33 -4.69
CA ASN A 113 27.11 37.18 -5.19
C ASN A 113 26.40 37.99 -4.08
N GLY A 114 26.67 37.72 -2.80
CA GLY A 114 26.21 38.55 -1.66
C GLY A 114 26.95 39.89 -1.50
N VAL A 115 28.01 40.13 -2.27
CA VAL A 115 28.91 41.30 -2.10
C VAL A 115 28.54 42.48 -3.02
N ALA A 116 27.81 42.24 -4.12
CA ALA A 116 27.59 43.23 -5.16
C ALA A 116 26.17 43.84 -5.15
N GLY A 117 25.84 44.62 -4.12
CA GLY A 117 24.89 45.77 -4.13
C GLY A 117 23.47 45.63 -4.71
N ASN A 118 23.07 44.48 -5.24
CA ASN A 118 21.78 44.23 -5.88
C ASN A 118 21.41 42.76 -5.60
N PRO A 119 20.38 42.46 -4.80
CA PRO A 119 20.04 41.10 -4.39
C PRO A 119 19.37 40.36 -5.55
N THR A 120 20.16 40.03 -6.56
CA THR A 120 19.76 39.10 -7.60
C THR A 120 19.67 37.71 -6.95
N LYS A 121 18.45 37.21 -6.83
CA LYS A 121 18.13 36.01 -6.04
C LYS A 121 18.40 34.75 -6.85
N THR A 122 19.17 33.84 -6.29
CA THR A 122 19.35 32.48 -6.81
C THR A 122 18.01 31.74 -6.71
N ASN A 123 17.56 31.18 -7.83
CA ASN A 123 16.24 30.57 -7.94
C ASN A 123 16.34 29.05 -7.91
N PHE A 124 15.57 28.42 -7.04
CA PHE A 124 15.40 26.97 -7.03
C PHE A 124 14.01 26.59 -7.55
N LYS A 125 13.99 25.69 -8.53
CA LYS A 125 12.79 25.07 -9.10
C LYS A 125 12.85 23.56 -8.88
N LEU A 126 11.74 23.00 -8.43
CA LEU A 126 11.57 21.56 -8.26
C LEU A 126 10.40 21.08 -9.10
N GLU A 127 10.63 20.03 -9.87
CA GLU A 127 9.60 19.34 -10.65
C GLU A 127 9.47 17.90 -10.16
N ILE A 128 8.25 17.42 -9.95
CA ILE A 128 7.99 16.09 -9.38
C ILE A 128 6.92 15.37 -10.20
N ALA A 129 7.19 14.13 -10.61
CA ALA A 129 6.23 13.32 -11.37
C ALA A 129 5.97 11.97 -10.69
N GLU A 130 4.70 11.62 -10.53
CA GLU A 130 4.27 10.28 -10.12
C GLU A 130 3.92 9.49 -11.38
N LEU A 131 4.81 8.54 -11.74
CA LEU A 131 4.79 7.79 -12.99
C LEU A 131 4.31 6.34 -12.76
N PRO A 132 3.64 5.73 -13.75
CA PRO A 132 3.39 4.29 -13.74
C PRO A 132 4.70 3.53 -13.64
N LEU A 133 4.77 2.48 -12.82
CA LEU A 133 6.00 1.69 -12.64
C LEU A 133 6.54 1.11 -13.96
N ASN A 134 5.66 0.77 -14.90
CA ASN A 134 6.02 0.31 -16.24
C ASN A 134 6.84 1.32 -17.06
N SER A 135 6.86 2.59 -16.66
CA SER A 135 7.68 3.63 -17.27
C SER A 135 9.18 3.35 -17.13
N LEU A 136 9.59 2.52 -16.16
CA LEU A 136 10.98 2.04 -16.03
C LEU A 136 11.53 1.39 -17.32
N ARG A 137 10.66 0.83 -18.16
CA ARG A 137 11.05 0.23 -19.45
C ARG A 137 11.53 1.25 -20.48
N GLN A 138 11.25 2.54 -20.27
CA GLN A 138 11.60 3.60 -21.19
C GLN A 138 12.95 4.23 -20.87
N PHE A 139 13.60 3.82 -19.77
CA PHE A 139 14.93 4.29 -19.40
C PHE A 139 15.97 3.54 -20.24
N PRO A 140 16.66 4.22 -21.18
CA PRO A 140 17.52 3.56 -22.17
C PRO A 140 18.76 2.90 -21.56
N ASP A 141 19.21 3.39 -20.40
CA ASP A 141 20.46 2.96 -19.75
C ASP A 141 20.27 1.84 -18.71
N LEU A 142 19.02 1.41 -18.45
CA LEU A 142 18.74 0.36 -17.48
C LEU A 142 18.74 -1.02 -18.13
N ASP A 143 19.53 -1.94 -17.55
CA ASP A 143 19.55 -3.33 -17.98
C ASP A 143 18.17 -4.01 -17.80
N SER A 144 17.82 -4.87 -18.76
CA SER A 144 16.52 -5.54 -18.80
C SER A 144 16.25 -6.44 -17.58
N LEU A 145 17.27 -7.09 -17.02
CA LEU A 145 17.16 -7.91 -15.81
C LEU A 145 16.92 -7.02 -14.59
N PHE A 146 17.61 -5.88 -14.52
CA PHE A 146 17.41 -4.90 -13.46
C PHE A 146 15.99 -4.29 -13.51
N ILE A 147 15.49 -3.95 -14.70
CA ILE A 147 14.10 -3.51 -14.88
C ILE A 147 13.13 -4.61 -14.41
N GLN A 148 13.36 -5.87 -14.75
CA GLN A 148 12.51 -6.97 -14.27
C GLN A 148 12.53 -7.11 -12.74
N GLN A 149 13.68 -6.88 -12.09
CA GLN A 149 13.77 -6.85 -10.63
C GLN A 149 12.97 -5.69 -10.02
N LEU A 150 13.01 -4.51 -10.65
CA LEU A 150 12.23 -3.35 -10.20
C LEU A 150 10.73 -3.47 -10.51
N LEU A 151 10.34 -4.24 -11.53
CA LEU A 151 8.94 -4.54 -11.84
C LEU A 151 8.36 -5.68 -10.98
N GLN A 152 9.08 -6.17 -9.97
CA GLN A 152 8.56 -7.17 -9.04
C GLN A 152 7.34 -6.65 -8.27
N LYS A 153 6.45 -7.58 -7.88
CA LYS A 153 5.13 -7.33 -7.25
C LYS A 153 5.13 -6.40 -6.02
N GLN A 154 6.28 -6.19 -5.38
CA GLN A 154 6.40 -5.43 -4.14
C GLN A 154 6.48 -3.91 -4.38
N ASN A 155 6.88 -3.50 -5.59
CA ASN A 155 7.01 -2.10 -5.97
C ASN A 155 5.66 -1.54 -6.43
N ILE A 156 5.33 -0.33 -5.97
CA ILE A 156 3.99 0.27 -6.10
C ILE A 156 3.97 1.56 -6.90
N ALA A 157 5.09 2.28 -6.99
CA ALA A 157 5.15 3.54 -7.73
C ALA A 157 6.57 3.87 -8.18
N LEU A 158 6.65 4.71 -9.20
CA LEU A 158 7.86 5.42 -9.59
C LEU A 158 7.62 6.91 -9.37
N ILE A 159 8.41 7.56 -8.51
CA ILE A 159 8.40 9.01 -8.35
C ILE A 159 9.69 9.58 -8.92
N GLN A 160 9.60 10.55 -9.81
CA GLN A 160 10.75 11.26 -10.32
C GLN A 160 10.81 12.66 -9.76
N MET A 161 12.01 13.12 -9.42
CA MET A 161 12.27 14.50 -9.03
C MET A 161 13.38 15.09 -9.88
N VAL A 162 13.17 16.33 -10.33
CA VAL A 162 14.15 17.13 -11.06
C VAL A 162 14.34 18.46 -10.33
N ALA A 163 15.57 18.75 -9.95
CA ALA A 163 15.94 19.98 -9.27
C ALA A 163 16.80 20.86 -10.18
N LYS A 164 16.36 22.11 -10.33
CA LYS A 164 17.04 23.15 -11.10
C LYS A 164 17.37 24.34 -10.20
N LEU A 165 18.66 24.62 -10.03
CA LEU A 165 19.15 25.78 -9.30
C LEU A 165 19.85 26.71 -10.30
N GLN A 166 19.32 27.92 -10.47
CA GLN A 166 19.89 28.92 -11.35
C GLN A 166 20.45 30.09 -10.52
N ALA A 167 21.70 30.44 -10.78
CA ALA A 167 22.36 31.60 -10.20
C ALA A 167 21.64 32.90 -10.60
N ALA A 168 21.89 33.93 -9.80
CA ALA A 168 21.60 35.33 -10.11
C ALA A 168 22.03 35.76 -11.53
N THR A 169 23.16 35.22 -12.00
CA THR A 169 23.78 35.51 -13.30
C THR A 169 23.08 34.81 -14.47
N GLY A 170 22.12 33.92 -14.19
CA GLY A 170 21.47 33.05 -15.19
C GLY A 170 22.18 31.72 -15.42
N GLU A 171 23.34 31.49 -14.81
CA GLU A 171 24.07 30.22 -14.88
C GLU A 171 23.33 29.09 -14.16
N MET A 172 23.29 27.90 -14.77
CA MET A 172 22.72 26.70 -14.16
C MET A 172 23.76 26.06 -13.24
N LEU A 173 23.42 25.96 -11.95
CA LEU A 173 24.31 25.43 -10.93
C LEU A 173 23.94 24.01 -10.53
N ILE A 174 22.65 23.68 -10.57
CA ILE A 174 22.15 22.32 -10.37
C ILE A 174 21.16 22.05 -11.49
N ASP A 175 21.39 20.97 -12.23
CA ASP A 175 20.38 20.30 -13.05
C ASP A 175 20.52 18.81 -12.78
N LYS A 176 19.86 18.34 -11.71
CA LYS A 176 19.95 16.95 -11.25
C LYS A 176 18.57 16.32 -11.24
N GLN A 177 18.56 15.01 -11.46
CA GLN A 177 17.37 14.19 -11.36
C GLN A 177 17.62 12.95 -10.51
N VAL A 178 16.55 12.47 -9.88
CA VAL A 178 16.55 11.18 -9.17
C VAL A 178 15.20 10.51 -9.39
N CYS A 179 15.26 9.20 -9.66
CA CYS A 179 14.10 8.34 -9.74
C CYS A 179 13.99 7.52 -8.46
N MET A 180 12.81 7.50 -7.85
CA MET A 180 12.53 6.78 -6.63
C MET A 180 11.52 5.68 -6.88
N VAL A 181 11.94 4.44 -6.65
CA VAL A 181 11.07 3.26 -6.73
C VAL A 181 10.52 2.98 -5.34
N LEU A 182 9.20 3.15 -5.20
CA LEU A 182 8.51 2.89 -3.96
C LEU A 182 8.16 1.41 -3.84
N SER A 183 8.55 0.81 -2.73
CA SER A 183 8.25 -0.57 -2.35
C SER A 183 7.35 -0.64 -1.13
N ARG A 184 6.43 -1.60 -1.11
CA ARG A 184 5.71 -1.97 0.11
C ARG A 184 6.69 -2.60 1.09
N ASN A 185 6.40 -2.44 2.37
CA ASN A 185 7.15 -3.15 3.40
C ASN A 185 6.99 -4.67 3.21
N LYS A 186 8.12 -5.40 3.26
CA LYS A 186 8.13 -6.87 3.08
C LYS A 186 7.35 -7.57 4.16
N GLN A 187 7.31 -6.98 5.35
CA GLN A 187 6.46 -7.40 6.46
C GLN A 187 5.32 -6.40 6.56
N PRO A 188 4.07 -6.80 6.25
CA PRO A 188 2.93 -5.94 6.48
C PRO A 188 2.86 -5.61 7.97
N VAL A 189 2.56 -4.35 8.29
CA VAL A 189 2.46 -3.87 9.68
C VAL A 189 1.06 -3.36 9.99
N LEU A 190 0.23 -3.18 8.96
CA LEU A 190 -1.09 -2.58 9.04
C LEU A 190 -2.10 -3.51 8.37
N ILE A 191 -3.28 -3.61 8.96
CA ILE A 191 -4.46 -4.27 8.35
C ILE A 191 -5.38 -3.18 7.84
N GLY A 192 -5.73 -3.21 6.56
CA GLY A 192 -6.71 -2.28 5.99
C GLY A 192 -6.73 -2.31 4.47
N PHE A 193 -7.71 -1.60 3.89
CA PHE A 193 -7.83 -1.50 2.44
C PHE A 193 -6.89 -0.43 1.91
N ASN A 194 -6.10 -0.76 0.88
CA ASN A 194 -5.26 0.24 0.22
C ASN A 194 -6.13 1.35 -0.38
N HIS A 195 -5.68 2.59 -0.27
CA HIS A 195 -6.38 3.69 -0.91
C HIS A 195 -6.19 3.63 -2.43
N PRO A 196 -7.26 3.75 -3.25
CA PRO A 196 -7.15 3.59 -4.70
C PRO A 196 -6.32 4.71 -5.36
N ASP A 197 -6.41 5.94 -4.83
CA ASP A 197 -5.75 7.11 -5.40
C ASP A 197 -4.42 7.49 -4.72
N TYR A 198 -4.19 7.11 -3.46
CA TYR A 198 -3.03 7.55 -2.69
C TYR A 198 -2.20 6.32 -2.35
N LEU A 199 -0.93 6.30 -2.74
CA LEU A 199 -0.12 5.08 -2.65
C LEU A 199 0.57 4.91 -1.29
N ILE A 200 0.95 6.01 -0.66
CA ILE A 200 1.73 6.02 0.59
C ILE A 200 1.18 7.04 1.58
N THR A 201 1.45 6.87 2.88
CA THR A 201 0.98 7.83 3.90
C THR A 201 1.66 9.20 3.77
N PRO A 202 1.05 10.29 4.28
CA PRO A 202 1.67 11.63 4.29
C PRO A 202 3.06 11.65 4.96
N LYS A 203 3.22 10.89 6.04
CA LYS A 203 4.52 10.74 6.73
C LYS A 203 5.57 10.04 5.85
N SER A 204 5.18 8.99 5.11
CA SER A 204 6.07 8.32 4.16
C SER A 204 6.42 9.23 2.99
N PHE A 205 5.45 10.03 2.52
CA PHE A 205 5.68 11.03 1.49
C PHE A 205 6.71 12.08 1.92
N GLY A 206 6.61 12.59 3.16
CA GLY A 206 7.62 13.51 3.71
C GLY A 206 9.03 12.92 3.73
N LYS A 207 9.17 11.63 4.10
CA LYS A 207 10.47 10.92 4.03
C LYS A 207 10.99 10.74 2.61
N LEU A 208 10.09 10.48 1.65
CA LEU A 208 10.44 10.41 0.24
C LEU A 208 10.97 11.75 -0.27
N MET A 209 10.31 12.86 0.08
CA MET A 209 10.77 14.21 -0.26
C MET A 209 12.17 14.49 0.28
N GLU A 210 12.41 14.17 1.56
CA GLU A 210 13.70 14.39 2.21
C GLU A 210 14.81 13.56 1.56
N ALA A 211 14.54 12.28 1.26
CA ALA A 211 15.51 11.40 0.61
C ALA A 211 15.84 11.85 -0.82
N GLY A 212 14.83 12.18 -1.62
CA GLY A 212 15.02 12.68 -2.98
C GLY A 212 15.81 13.99 -3.00
N LEU A 213 15.45 14.96 -2.15
CA LEU A 213 16.19 16.22 -2.03
C LEU A 213 17.62 16.02 -1.54
N SER A 214 17.87 15.06 -0.64
CA SER A 214 19.23 14.77 -0.18
C SER A 214 20.12 14.26 -1.32
N VAL A 215 19.57 13.52 -2.28
CA VAL A 215 20.32 13.08 -3.47
C VAL A 215 20.55 14.26 -4.42
N LEU A 216 19.50 15.04 -4.68
CA LEU A 216 19.54 16.16 -5.63
C LEU A 216 20.47 17.30 -5.20
N LEU A 217 20.59 17.57 -3.90
CA LEU A 217 21.39 18.68 -3.37
C LEU A 217 22.83 18.28 -3.05
N ASP A 218 23.10 16.99 -2.82
CA ASP A 218 24.45 16.49 -2.59
C ASP A 218 25.20 16.40 -3.92
N ARG A 219 26.27 17.18 -4.03
CA ARG A 219 27.11 17.26 -5.23
C ARG A 219 27.80 15.94 -5.54
N ASN A 220 28.19 15.22 -4.49
CA ASN A 220 28.94 13.98 -4.58
C ASN A 220 28.04 12.76 -4.76
N ASN A 221 26.71 12.96 -4.67
CA ASN A 221 25.76 11.88 -4.85
C ASN A 221 25.45 11.69 -6.34
N GLU A 222 25.82 10.50 -6.84
CA GLU A 222 25.62 10.03 -8.22
C GLU A 222 24.43 9.06 -8.31
N THR A 223 23.60 8.94 -7.26
CA THR A 223 22.46 8.03 -7.24
C THR A 223 21.38 8.50 -8.22
N GLU A 224 21.16 7.75 -9.29
CA GLU A 224 20.09 8.01 -10.26
C GLU A 224 18.79 7.32 -9.87
N ILE A 225 18.88 6.14 -9.24
CA ILE A 225 17.72 5.35 -8.78
C ILE A 225 17.85 5.04 -7.30
N LEU A 226 16.84 5.46 -6.54
CA LEU A 226 16.71 5.19 -5.12
C LEU A 226 15.50 4.27 -4.87
N GLN A 227 15.73 3.07 -4.35
CA GLN A 227 14.63 2.23 -3.88
C GLN A 227 14.30 2.55 -2.42
N MET A 228 13.02 2.78 -2.12
CA MET A 228 12.56 3.11 -0.77
C MET A 228 11.41 2.22 -0.34
N THR A 229 11.42 1.82 0.93
CA THR A 229 10.28 1.15 1.55
C THR A 229 9.38 2.18 2.22
N SER A 230 8.09 2.09 1.94
CA SER A 230 7.08 3.04 2.40
C SER A 230 5.88 2.33 3.01
N LEU A 231 5.20 3.00 3.94
CA LEU A 231 3.92 2.53 4.44
C LEU A 231 2.83 2.91 3.44
N ALA A 232 2.05 1.92 3.02
CA ALA A 232 0.92 2.12 2.13
C ALA A 232 -0.14 3.01 2.81
N ALA A 233 -0.81 3.85 2.02
CA ALA A 233 -1.98 4.56 2.51
C ALA A 233 -3.18 3.61 2.54
N ILE A 234 -3.84 3.53 3.69
CA ILE A 234 -5.05 2.75 3.87
C ILE A 234 -6.26 3.66 4.05
N VAL A 235 -7.38 3.25 3.46
CA VAL A 235 -8.68 3.93 3.56
C VAL A 235 -9.18 3.87 5.00
N ASN A 236 -9.77 4.96 5.48
CA ASN A 236 -10.49 4.91 6.76
C ASN A 236 -11.78 4.08 6.64
N ASP A 237 -12.19 3.41 7.70
CA ASP A 237 -13.41 2.60 7.69
C ASP A 237 -14.13 2.64 9.04
N ASN A 238 -15.39 2.23 9.05
CA ASN A 238 -16.22 2.21 10.26
C ASN A 238 -16.38 0.82 10.89
N PHE A 239 -15.62 -0.20 10.47
CA PHE A 239 -15.94 -1.60 10.81
C PHE A 239 -14.75 -2.55 11.03
N ILE A 240 -13.54 -2.22 10.58
CA ILE A 240 -12.29 -2.90 10.92
C ILE A 240 -11.44 -1.99 11.80
N GLN A 241 -11.04 -0.80 11.32
CA GLN A 241 -10.10 0.07 12.05
C GLN A 241 -10.56 0.37 13.48
N PRO A 242 -11.85 0.68 13.75
CA PRO A 242 -12.30 0.97 15.11
C PRO A 242 -12.10 -0.19 16.09
N HIS A 243 -12.11 -1.44 15.61
CA HIS A 243 -12.01 -2.64 16.45
C HIS A 243 -10.56 -3.10 16.66
N ILE A 244 -9.72 -2.98 15.63
CA ILE A 244 -8.32 -3.44 15.69
C ILE A 244 -7.36 -2.38 16.23
N ASN A 245 -7.86 -1.17 16.46
CA ASN A 245 -7.04 -0.08 16.95
C ASN A 245 -6.40 -0.42 18.29
N ASN A 246 -5.10 -0.13 18.43
CA ASN A 246 -4.29 -0.43 19.61
C ASN A 246 -4.25 -1.91 20.02
N GLN A 247 -4.70 -2.82 19.17
CA GLN A 247 -4.57 -4.26 19.41
C GLN A 247 -3.23 -4.79 18.90
N PRO A 248 -2.64 -5.80 19.56
CA PRO A 248 -1.42 -6.44 19.09
C PRO A 248 -1.68 -7.14 17.75
N ARG A 249 -0.73 -6.97 16.83
CA ARG A 249 -0.73 -7.64 15.53
C ARG A 249 0.22 -8.83 15.60
N LEU A 250 -0.28 -10.00 15.25
CA LEU A 250 0.49 -11.23 15.16
C LEU A 250 0.90 -11.42 13.69
N SER A 251 2.19 -11.55 13.45
CA SER A 251 2.71 -11.88 12.13
C SER A 251 2.80 -13.40 11.96
N PHE A 252 2.57 -13.85 10.74
CA PHE A 252 2.80 -15.25 10.37
C PHE A 252 4.17 -15.41 9.70
N ASN A 253 4.78 -16.57 9.88
CA ASN A 253 5.93 -17.01 9.11
C ASN A 253 5.53 -18.24 8.31
N THR A 254 5.67 -18.16 6.98
CA THR A 254 5.35 -19.29 6.09
C THR A 254 6.64 -19.84 5.49
N GLN A 255 6.97 -21.09 5.80
CA GLN A 255 8.14 -21.78 5.26
C GLN A 255 7.76 -23.18 4.79
N LYS A 256 8.08 -23.50 3.53
CA LYS A 256 7.83 -24.82 2.91
C LYS A 256 6.38 -25.31 3.09
N GLY A 257 5.41 -24.41 2.92
CA GLY A 257 3.98 -24.72 3.06
C GLY A 257 3.46 -24.86 4.50
N ILE A 258 4.31 -24.60 5.50
CA ILE A 258 3.91 -24.58 6.92
C ILE A 258 3.77 -23.13 7.35
N ILE A 259 2.61 -22.81 7.92
CA ILE A 259 2.27 -21.50 8.48
C ILE A 259 2.48 -21.56 9.99
N GLN A 260 3.29 -20.64 10.51
CA GLN A 260 3.63 -20.54 11.93
C GLN A 260 3.19 -19.19 12.50
N TYR A 261 2.64 -19.20 13.71
CA TYR A 261 2.38 -17.97 14.48
C TYR A 261 2.43 -18.23 15.98
N LEU A 262 2.48 -17.16 16.78
CA LEU A 262 2.49 -17.23 18.24
C LEU A 262 1.12 -16.84 18.79
N TRP A 263 0.50 -17.70 19.61
CA TRP A 263 -0.75 -17.40 20.31
C TRP A 263 -0.63 -17.74 21.80
N LYS A 264 -0.90 -16.77 22.68
CA LYS A 264 -0.81 -16.92 24.14
C LYS A 264 0.52 -17.55 24.61
N GLY A 265 1.63 -17.16 23.97
CA GLY A 265 2.97 -17.68 24.26
C GLY A 265 3.28 -19.08 23.71
N ALA A 266 2.31 -19.74 23.07
CA ALA A 266 2.49 -21.04 22.42
C ALA A 266 2.60 -20.88 20.90
N LEU A 267 3.62 -21.48 20.30
CA LEU A 267 3.73 -21.58 18.86
C LEU A 267 2.59 -22.46 18.32
N GLN A 268 2.05 -22.07 17.17
CA GLN A 268 1.02 -22.77 16.42
C GLN A 268 1.55 -23.08 15.02
N TYR A 269 1.17 -24.22 14.46
CA TYR A 269 1.64 -24.68 13.16
C TYR A 269 0.49 -25.26 12.34
N LEU A 270 0.20 -24.62 11.22
CA LEU A 270 -0.87 -25.00 10.29
C LEU A 270 -0.29 -25.42 8.95
N ARG A 271 -0.92 -26.39 8.30
CA ARG A 271 -0.56 -26.82 6.94
C ARG A 271 -1.82 -27.13 6.14
N TYR A 272 -1.82 -26.72 4.89
CA TYR A 272 -2.83 -27.04 3.89
C TYR A 272 -2.24 -28.02 2.88
N GLN A 273 -3.08 -28.94 2.39
CA GLN A 273 -2.75 -29.78 1.24
C GLN A 273 -3.42 -29.24 -0.02
N GLU A 274 -3.03 -29.78 -1.17
CA GLU A 274 -3.68 -29.44 -2.43
C GLU A 274 -5.13 -29.96 -2.44
N PRO A 275 -6.09 -29.15 -2.92
CA PRO A 275 -7.46 -29.61 -3.08
C PRO A 275 -7.62 -30.75 -4.08
N LEU A 276 -8.57 -31.64 -3.80
CA LEU A 276 -8.97 -32.74 -4.66
C LEU A 276 -10.44 -32.59 -5.06
N TYR A 277 -10.77 -33.08 -6.26
CA TYR A 277 -12.14 -33.11 -6.77
C TYR A 277 -12.62 -34.56 -6.96
N GLU A 278 -13.86 -34.83 -6.56
CA GLU A 278 -14.51 -36.13 -6.72
C GLU A 278 -15.93 -35.97 -7.25
N ASN A 279 -16.30 -36.71 -8.30
CA ASN A 279 -17.64 -36.65 -8.88
C ASN A 279 -18.70 -37.21 -7.93
N ILE A 280 -19.83 -36.52 -7.80
CA ILE A 280 -21.01 -37.02 -7.10
C ILE A 280 -21.94 -37.69 -8.11
N VAL A 281 -22.05 -39.02 -8.02
CA VAL A 281 -22.96 -39.80 -8.85
C VAL A 281 -24.28 -39.98 -8.10
N ILE A 282 -25.33 -39.27 -8.52
CA ILE A 282 -26.63 -39.29 -7.82
C ILE A 282 -27.44 -40.57 -8.10
N ARG A 283 -27.27 -41.20 -9.26
CA ARG A 283 -28.12 -42.32 -9.72
C ARG A 283 -27.31 -43.49 -10.27
N GLY A 284 -27.88 -44.68 -10.18
CA GLY A 284 -27.34 -45.91 -10.78
C GLY A 284 -26.51 -46.77 -9.82
N LYS A 285 -25.93 -47.85 -10.34
CA LYS A 285 -25.22 -48.87 -9.53
C LYS A 285 -23.93 -48.37 -8.86
N LYS A 286 -23.38 -47.24 -9.32
CA LYS A 286 -22.17 -46.60 -8.78
C LYS A 286 -22.50 -45.27 -8.08
N ALA A 287 -23.71 -45.15 -7.52
CA ALA A 287 -24.11 -43.93 -6.81
C ALA A 287 -23.17 -43.68 -5.62
N THR A 288 -22.75 -42.42 -5.47
CA THR A 288 -21.87 -42.00 -4.37
C THR A 288 -22.64 -42.12 -3.06
N PRO A 289 -22.06 -42.74 -2.00
CA PRO A 289 -22.76 -42.92 -0.73
C PRO A 289 -22.85 -41.58 0.02
N ILE A 290 -23.99 -40.90 -0.12
CA ILE A 290 -24.27 -39.59 0.51
C ILE A 290 -25.66 -39.57 1.13
N ALA A 291 -25.93 -38.64 2.04
CA ALA A 291 -27.23 -38.51 2.67
C ALA A 291 -28.33 -38.14 1.64
N ASN A 292 -29.52 -38.72 1.79
CA ASN A 292 -30.65 -38.43 0.90
C ASN A 292 -31.03 -36.94 0.90
N SER A 293 -30.89 -36.26 2.04
CA SER A 293 -31.11 -34.81 2.13
C SER A 293 -30.16 -34.00 1.25
N LEU A 294 -28.91 -34.46 1.07
CA LEU A 294 -27.96 -33.81 0.18
C LEU A 294 -28.33 -34.08 -1.29
N VAL A 295 -28.80 -35.29 -1.62
CA VAL A 295 -29.32 -35.59 -2.97
C VAL A 295 -30.51 -34.70 -3.33
N GLU A 296 -31.43 -34.51 -2.38
CA GLU A 296 -32.59 -33.64 -2.54
C GLU A 296 -32.16 -32.19 -2.79
N GLN A 297 -31.20 -31.66 -2.03
CA GLN A 297 -30.65 -30.32 -2.23
C GLN A 297 -29.95 -30.15 -3.57
N ILE A 298 -29.08 -31.09 -3.95
CA ILE A 298 -28.39 -31.08 -5.26
C ILE A 298 -29.41 -31.06 -6.40
N THR A 299 -30.49 -31.84 -6.27
CA THR A 299 -31.58 -31.89 -7.25
C THR A 299 -32.38 -30.59 -7.27
N ALA A 300 -32.69 -30.02 -6.10
CA ALA A 300 -33.42 -28.76 -5.97
C ALA A 300 -32.65 -27.56 -6.57
N ASP A 301 -31.33 -27.53 -6.39
CA ASP A 301 -30.44 -26.52 -6.97
C ASP A 301 -30.14 -26.77 -8.46
N ASN A 302 -30.70 -27.83 -9.05
CA ASN A 302 -30.53 -28.22 -10.45
C ASN A 302 -29.05 -28.38 -10.86
N MET A 303 -28.20 -28.91 -9.97
CA MET A 303 -26.79 -29.15 -10.30
C MET A 303 -26.66 -30.27 -11.35
N TRP A 304 -25.96 -29.97 -12.45
CA TRP A 304 -25.76 -30.90 -13.56
C TRP A 304 -24.57 -31.84 -13.34
N GLU A 305 -23.47 -31.30 -12.85
CA GLU A 305 -22.21 -32.00 -12.59
C GLU A 305 -21.75 -31.69 -11.17
N PRO A 306 -22.45 -32.25 -10.15
CA PRO A 306 -22.09 -32.02 -8.76
C PRO A 306 -20.77 -32.75 -8.43
N LEU A 307 -19.89 -32.04 -7.73
CA LEU A 307 -18.58 -32.51 -7.29
C LEU A 307 -18.41 -32.24 -5.80
N PHE A 308 -17.64 -33.09 -5.13
CA PHE A 308 -16.97 -32.74 -3.89
C PHE A 308 -15.66 -32.03 -4.21
N LEU A 309 -15.47 -30.83 -3.67
CA LEU A 309 -14.16 -30.22 -3.50
C LEU A 309 -13.69 -30.50 -2.08
N ARG A 310 -12.56 -31.20 -1.95
CA ARG A 310 -11.98 -31.58 -0.66
C ARG A 310 -10.62 -30.97 -0.48
N GLU A 311 -10.35 -30.45 0.70
CA GLU A 311 -9.02 -29.99 1.09
C GLU A 311 -8.68 -30.55 2.47
N GLU A 312 -7.57 -31.27 2.53
CA GLU A 312 -7.01 -31.70 3.81
C GLU A 312 -6.15 -30.59 4.41
N SER A 313 -6.24 -30.42 5.72
CA SER A 313 -5.41 -29.49 6.48
C SER A 313 -5.03 -30.09 7.83
N ARG A 314 -4.02 -29.53 8.49
CA ARG A 314 -3.52 -30.05 9.76
C ARG A 314 -3.14 -28.94 10.71
N ASP A 315 -3.54 -29.10 11.96
CA ASP A 315 -2.90 -28.49 13.12
C ASP A 315 -1.79 -29.44 13.59
N ILE A 316 -0.54 -29.06 13.32
CA ILE A 316 0.61 -29.95 13.44
C ILE A 316 0.91 -30.24 14.91
N LEU A 317 0.91 -29.22 15.77
CA LEU A 317 1.27 -29.39 17.18
C LEU A 317 0.14 -29.99 18.01
N ALA A 318 -1.12 -29.70 17.67
CA ALA A 318 -2.24 -30.37 18.32
C ALA A 318 -2.46 -31.81 17.82
N ASP A 319 -1.71 -32.22 16.79
CA ASP A 319 -1.83 -33.51 16.12
C ASP A 319 -3.25 -33.81 15.60
N LYS A 320 -3.86 -32.83 14.91
CA LYS A 320 -5.23 -32.93 14.39
C LYS A 320 -5.28 -32.73 12.89
N ASN A 321 -5.87 -33.70 12.19
CA ASN A 321 -6.15 -33.60 10.77
C ASN A 321 -7.60 -33.13 10.56
N TYR A 322 -7.77 -32.28 9.56
CA TYR A 322 -9.05 -31.72 9.18
C TYR A 322 -9.30 -31.93 7.70
N MET A 323 -10.57 -32.06 7.33
CA MET A 323 -11.02 -32.14 5.93
C MET A 323 -12.13 -31.13 5.72
N LEU A 324 -11.88 -30.14 4.87
CA LEU A 324 -12.93 -29.29 4.34
C LEU A 324 -13.54 -30.00 3.13
N GLN A 325 -14.86 -30.13 3.11
CA GLN A 325 -15.60 -30.68 1.97
C GLN A 325 -16.73 -29.74 1.57
N CYS A 326 -16.59 -29.15 0.39
CA CYS A 326 -17.61 -28.34 -0.25
C CYS A 326 -18.27 -29.13 -1.39
N VAL A 327 -19.56 -28.87 -1.61
CA VAL A 327 -20.30 -29.42 -2.75
C VAL A 327 -20.45 -28.30 -3.76
N VAL A 328 -20.02 -28.54 -4.99
CA VAL A 328 -20.03 -27.55 -6.06
C VAL A 328 -20.59 -28.13 -7.35
N ASN A 329 -21.01 -27.25 -8.25
CA ASN A 329 -21.34 -27.59 -9.63
C ASN A 329 -20.40 -26.83 -10.56
N VAL A 330 -19.80 -27.52 -11.52
CA VAL A 330 -18.91 -26.91 -12.52
C VAL A 330 -19.71 -25.94 -13.37
N GLU A 331 -19.17 -24.74 -13.60
CA GLU A 331 -19.78 -23.77 -14.50
C GLU A 331 -19.68 -24.30 -15.94
N ARG A 332 -20.71 -24.08 -16.75
CA ARG A 332 -20.66 -24.40 -18.19
C ARG A 332 -20.56 -23.12 -18.98
N ASP A 333 -19.73 -23.14 -20.03
CA ASP A 333 -19.84 -22.14 -21.09
C ASP A 333 -20.91 -22.65 -22.06
N PRO A 334 -22.12 -22.05 -22.08
CA PRO A 334 -23.20 -22.49 -22.97
C PRO A 334 -22.83 -22.39 -24.45
N TYR A 335 -21.76 -21.66 -24.79
CA TYR A 335 -21.31 -21.45 -26.16
C TYR A 335 -19.94 -22.09 -26.48
N GLY A 336 -19.26 -22.69 -25.51
CA GLY A 336 -18.00 -23.43 -25.69
C GLY A 336 -16.84 -22.62 -26.28
N LYS A 337 -16.83 -21.29 -26.12
CA LYS A 337 -15.82 -20.39 -26.69
C LYS A 337 -14.77 -19.91 -25.68
N GLY A 338 -14.88 -20.27 -24.40
CA GLY A 338 -13.87 -19.95 -23.38
C GLY A 338 -13.87 -20.91 -22.19
N THR A 339 -12.91 -20.70 -21.27
CA THR A 339 -12.90 -21.37 -19.96
C THR A 339 -14.16 -20.95 -19.20
N PRO A 340 -15.01 -21.88 -18.73
CA PRO A 340 -16.18 -21.50 -17.98
C PRO A 340 -15.78 -20.92 -16.63
N PHE A 341 -16.22 -19.70 -16.36
CA PHE A 341 -16.08 -19.06 -15.05
C PHE A 341 -17.39 -18.39 -14.66
N ASN A 342 -17.72 -18.51 -13.38
CA ASN A 342 -18.82 -17.81 -12.78
C ASN A 342 -18.48 -16.31 -12.75
N LYS A 343 -19.31 -15.48 -13.40
CA LYS A 343 -19.07 -14.04 -13.49
C LYS A 343 -19.21 -13.28 -12.16
N LYS A 344 -19.92 -13.85 -11.19
CA LYS A 344 -20.14 -13.26 -9.86
C LYS A 344 -18.98 -13.54 -8.90
N THR A 345 -18.34 -14.70 -9.02
CA THR A 345 -17.30 -15.16 -8.09
C THR A 345 -15.93 -15.28 -8.74
N GLY A 346 -15.83 -15.23 -10.07
CA GLY A 346 -14.60 -15.47 -10.82
C GLY A 346 -14.11 -16.94 -10.80
N LEU A 347 -14.81 -17.84 -10.11
CA LEU A 347 -14.43 -19.26 -9.96
C LEU A 347 -15.02 -20.13 -11.07
N PRO A 348 -14.40 -21.27 -11.43
CA PRO A 348 -14.93 -22.17 -12.45
C PRO A 348 -16.11 -23.05 -11.95
N PHE A 349 -16.67 -22.75 -10.78
CA PHE A 349 -17.73 -23.52 -10.14
C PHE A 349 -18.64 -22.66 -9.26
N ASN A 350 -19.78 -23.24 -8.89
CA ASN A 350 -20.76 -22.68 -7.96
C ASN A 350 -20.91 -23.58 -6.75
N PHE A 351 -20.91 -22.99 -5.55
CA PHE A 351 -21.23 -23.73 -4.33
C PHE A 351 -22.71 -24.10 -4.29
N LEU A 352 -23.01 -25.31 -3.80
CA LEU A 352 -24.36 -25.73 -3.46
C LEU A 352 -24.94 -24.81 -2.38
N SER A 353 -26.20 -24.40 -2.52
CA SER A 353 -26.83 -23.55 -1.54
C SER A 353 -27.17 -24.31 -0.24
N GLY A 354 -27.45 -23.56 0.82
CA GLY A 354 -27.83 -24.13 2.11
C GLY A 354 -26.65 -24.72 2.91
N ASN A 355 -26.99 -25.34 4.06
CA ASN A 355 -26.01 -25.89 4.99
C ASN A 355 -25.54 -27.27 4.52
N SER A 356 -24.69 -27.27 3.51
CA SER A 356 -24.32 -28.46 2.74
C SER A 356 -22.82 -28.72 2.72
N HIS A 357 -22.04 -27.82 3.33
CA HIS A 357 -20.59 -27.90 3.40
C HIS A 357 -20.15 -28.26 4.82
N VAL A 358 -19.12 -29.10 4.90
CA VAL A 358 -18.66 -29.63 6.18
C VAL A 358 -17.18 -29.41 6.39
N PHE A 359 -16.81 -29.21 7.65
CA PHE A 359 -15.44 -29.26 8.11
C PHE A 359 -15.33 -30.38 9.12
N LEU A 360 -14.60 -31.42 8.75
CA LEU A 360 -14.46 -32.65 9.53
C LEU A 360 -13.13 -32.62 10.27
N GLN A 361 -13.12 -33.18 11.48
CA GLN A 361 -11.89 -33.63 12.14
C GLN A 361 -11.94 -35.15 12.14
N ASP A 362 -11.06 -35.77 11.35
CA ASP A 362 -11.14 -37.18 11.02
C ASP A 362 -12.53 -37.56 10.44
N LYS A 363 -13.40 -38.18 11.24
CA LYS A 363 -14.77 -38.57 10.84
C LYS A 363 -15.85 -37.70 11.47
N ASP A 364 -15.50 -36.85 12.43
CA ASP A 364 -16.46 -36.06 13.19
C ASP A 364 -16.70 -34.71 12.52
N THR A 365 -17.97 -34.35 12.36
CA THR A 365 -18.36 -33.03 11.83
C THR A 365 -18.10 -31.96 12.88
N VAL A 366 -17.08 -31.15 12.64
CA VAL A 366 -16.72 -30.01 13.50
C VAL A 366 -17.45 -28.74 13.07
N ALA A 367 -17.69 -28.57 11.76
CA ALA A 367 -18.54 -27.50 11.25
C ALA A 367 -19.51 -27.98 10.17
N LEU A 368 -20.70 -27.38 10.14
CA LEU A 368 -21.69 -27.46 9.06
C LEU A 368 -22.09 -26.04 8.70
N PHE A 369 -21.99 -25.66 7.43
CA PHE A 369 -22.16 -24.28 7.01
C PHE A 369 -22.65 -24.15 5.55
N LYS A 370 -23.13 -22.95 5.24
CA LYS A 370 -23.46 -22.48 3.89
C LYS A 370 -22.43 -21.47 3.42
N ILE A 371 -22.26 -21.36 2.11
CA ILE A 371 -21.44 -20.33 1.47
C ILE A 371 -22.36 -19.39 0.70
N LYS A 372 -22.24 -18.10 0.98
CA LYS A 372 -22.86 -17.04 0.18
C LYS A 372 -21.77 -16.31 -0.58
N SER A 373 -22.11 -15.76 -1.74
CA SER A 373 -21.18 -15.03 -2.59
C SER A 373 -21.70 -13.67 -3.04
N ASN A 374 -20.80 -12.74 -3.35
CA ASN A 374 -21.12 -11.42 -3.90
C ASN A 374 -22.12 -10.63 -3.04
N LEU A 375 -21.74 -10.40 -1.78
CA LEU A 375 -22.57 -9.74 -0.78
C LEU A 375 -22.19 -8.26 -0.63
N LEU A 376 -23.20 -7.43 -0.39
CA LEU A 376 -23.03 -6.02 -0.05
C LEU A 376 -23.53 -5.78 1.37
N ASP A 377 -22.71 -5.16 2.21
CA ASP A 377 -23.11 -4.74 3.55
C ASP A 377 -23.19 -3.21 3.61
N GLY A 378 -24.42 -2.69 3.51
CA GLY A 378 -24.67 -1.24 3.52
C GLY A 378 -24.38 -0.54 4.85
N LYS A 379 -24.17 -1.30 5.95
CA LYS A 379 -23.79 -0.72 7.26
C LYS A 379 -22.29 -0.47 7.37
N LYS A 380 -21.50 -1.23 6.61
CA LYS A 380 -20.05 -1.15 6.59
C LYS A 380 -19.58 -0.31 5.43
N LYS A 381 -18.78 0.70 5.72
CA LYS A 381 -18.37 1.72 4.76
C LYS A 381 -16.87 1.94 4.81
N LYS A 382 -16.27 2.05 3.62
CA LYS A 382 -14.92 2.61 3.43
C LYS A 382 -15.07 4.10 3.10
N ILE A 383 -14.35 4.96 3.81
CA ILE A 383 -14.41 6.42 3.72
C ILE A 383 -13.22 6.90 2.87
N LEU A 384 -13.43 6.99 1.56
CA LEU A 384 -12.41 7.24 0.52
C LEU A 384 -11.92 8.69 0.44
N ASN A 385 -12.46 9.62 1.23
CA ASN A 385 -11.90 10.96 1.39
C ASN A 385 -11.02 11.09 2.65
N GLN A 386 -10.79 9.99 3.35
CA GLN A 386 -9.99 9.93 4.57
C GLN A 386 -8.99 8.77 4.52
N LEU A 387 -7.76 9.04 4.93
CA LEU A 387 -6.75 8.03 5.17
C LEU A 387 -6.67 7.74 6.66
N TYR A 388 -6.64 6.47 7.03
CA TYR A 388 -6.40 6.10 8.42
C TYR A 388 -4.90 6.18 8.75
N LEU A 389 -4.58 6.84 9.87
CA LEU A 389 -3.22 6.96 10.39
C LEU A 389 -3.06 6.05 11.60
N ALA A 390 -2.40 4.92 11.39
CA ALA A 390 -2.22 3.92 12.44
C ALA A 390 -1.26 4.34 13.58
N THR A 391 -0.48 5.41 13.38
CA THR A 391 0.48 5.90 14.39
C THR A 391 -0.18 6.41 15.66
N ASP A 392 -1.35 7.01 15.50
CA ASP A 392 -2.06 7.79 16.50
C ASP A 392 -3.58 7.56 16.40
N SER A 393 -3.98 6.56 15.61
CA SER A 393 -5.38 6.17 15.41
C SER A 393 -6.28 7.27 14.87
N SER A 394 -5.69 8.25 14.19
CA SER A 394 -6.40 9.41 13.63
C SER A 394 -6.69 9.21 12.14
N PHE A 395 -7.25 10.23 11.51
CA PHE A 395 -7.44 10.24 10.07
C PHE A 395 -6.86 11.51 9.44
N PHE A 396 -6.43 11.40 8.19
CA PHE A 396 -6.01 12.50 7.34
C PHE A 396 -7.05 12.69 6.23
N ALA A 397 -7.72 13.84 6.20
CA ALA A 397 -8.68 14.16 5.15
C ALA A 397 -7.92 14.51 3.85
N VAL A 398 -8.07 13.68 2.82
CA VAL A 398 -7.45 13.91 1.51
C VAL A 398 -8.34 14.70 0.56
N GLU A 399 -9.64 14.72 0.81
CA GLU A 399 -10.64 15.45 0.04
C GLU A 399 -11.70 16.03 0.99
N ASN A 400 -12.16 17.24 0.70
CA ASN A 400 -13.20 17.91 1.50
C ASN A 400 -14.59 17.33 1.22
N THR A 401 -14.80 16.75 0.04
CA THR A 401 -16.07 16.15 -0.35
C THR A 401 -16.15 14.73 0.22
N PRO A 402 -17.20 14.38 0.99
CA PRO A 402 -17.41 13.03 1.47
C PRO A 402 -17.50 12.05 0.30
N ARG A 403 -16.70 10.98 0.35
CA ARG A 403 -16.71 9.91 -0.64
C ARG A 403 -16.68 8.59 0.10
N GLU A 404 -17.77 7.83 0.00
CA GLU A 404 -17.92 6.55 0.69
C GLU A 404 -18.22 5.45 -0.31
N THR A 405 -17.76 4.24 -0.01
CA THR A 405 -18.21 3.03 -0.72
C THR A 405 -18.67 1.99 0.30
N ILE A 406 -19.68 1.22 -0.09
CA ILE A 406 -20.20 0.11 0.71
C ILE A 406 -19.22 -1.05 0.68
N GLN A 407 -19.16 -1.81 1.77
CA GLN A 407 -18.31 -2.99 1.82
C GLN A 407 -18.91 -4.11 0.98
N HIS A 408 -18.06 -4.68 0.12
CA HIS A 408 -18.37 -5.83 -0.71
C HIS A 408 -17.59 -7.05 -0.21
N TYR A 409 -18.26 -8.20 -0.09
CA TYR A 409 -17.63 -9.46 0.24
C TYR A 409 -17.80 -10.43 -0.92
N ASP A 410 -16.70 -11.02 -1.36
CA ASP A 410 -16.72 -12.07 -2.38
C ASP A 410 -17.39 -13.33 -1.85
N PHE A 411 -17.11 -13.68 -0.58
CA PHE A 411 -17.72 -14.80 0.12
C PHE A 411 -18.08 -14.50 1.58
N GLU A 412 -19.08 -15.23 2.08
CA GLU A 412 -19.37 -15.37 3.49
C GLU A 412 -19.66 -16.84 3.81
N LEU A 413 -18.88 -17.41 4.72
CA LEU A 413 -19.18 -18.70 5.33
C LEU A 413 -20.03 -18.44 6.58
N GLU A 414 -21.16 -19.11 6.72
CA GLU A 414 -22.04 -18.96 7.88
C GLU A 414 -22.56 -20.33 8.31
N GLY A 415 -22.43 -20.67 9.59
CA GLY A 415 -22.91 -21.95 10.08
C GLY A 415 -22.63 -22.20 11.55
N ILE A 416 -22.48 -23.47 11.91
CA ILE A 416 -22.20 -23.92 13.27
C ILE A 416 -20.83 -24.58 13.32
N LEU A 417 -19.96 -24.14 14.23
CA LEU A 417 -18.65 -24.71 14.55
C LEU A 417 -18.68 -25.19 16.01
N LYS A 418 -18.56 -26.50 16.26
CA LYS A 418 -18.63 -27.10 17.61
C LYS A 418 -19.84 -26.62 18.43
N GLY A 419 -21.01 -26.55 17.79
CA GLY A 419 -22.26 -26.09 18.43
C GLY A 419 -22.39 -24.58 18.60
N GLN A 420 -21.41 -23.78 18.14
CA GLN A 420 -21.45 -22.32 18.22
C GLN A 420 -21.65 -21.72 16.83
N ALA A 421 -22.50 -20.69 16.74
CA ALA A 421 -22.65 -19.93 15.50
C ALA A 421 -21.31 -19.28 15.11
N PHE A 422 -20.88 -19.46 13.87
CA PHE A 422 -19.70 -18.81 13.32
C PHE A 422 -20.01 -18.18 11.97
N LYS A 423 -19.23 -17.15 11.63
CA LYS A 423 -19.29 -16.48 10.34
C LYS A 423 -17.90 -16.01 9.94
N ILE A 424 -17.52 -16.18 8.68
CA ILE A 424 -16.27 -15.65 8.14
C ILE A 424 -16.63 -14.86 6.88
N SER A 425 -16.36 -13.55 6.89
CA SER A 425 -16.62 -12.66 5.75
C SER A 425 -15.30 -12.36 5.02
N TYR A 426 -15.30 -12.56 3.69
CA TYR A 426 -14.12 -12.52 2.83
C TYR A 426 -14.17 -11.30 1.92
N THR A 427 -13.26 -10.35 2.10
CA THR A 427 -13.01 -9.32 1.08
C THR A 427 -11.88 -9.77 0.18
N GLY A 428 -12.11 -9.88 -1.12
CA GLY A 428 -11.18 -10.43 -2.10
C GLY A 428 -11.14 -11.94 -2.12
N LEU A 429 -11.08 -12.49 -3.32
CA LEU A 429 -10.67 -13.87 -3.59
C LEU A 429 -9.21 -14.08 -3.21
N ARG A 430 -8.83 -15.33 -3.00
CA ARG A 430 -7.41 -15.69 -2.98
C ARG A 430 -6.70 -15.13 -4.21
N GLY A 431 -5.53 -14.55 -4.00
CA GLY A 431 -4.79 -13.90 -5.09
C GLY A 431 -5.13 -12.41 -5.27
N SER A 432 -6.16 -11.87 -4.61
CA SER A 432 -6.54 -10.46 -4.66
C SER A 432 -5.57 -9.58 -3.84
N PRO A 433 -5.26 -8.34 -4.28
CA PRO A 433 -4.49 -7.38 -3.48
C PRO A 433 -5.22 -6.85 -2.25
N GLU A 434 -6.55 -6.94 -2.21
CA GLU A 434 -7.35 -6.72 -1.00
C GLU A 434 -7.81 -8.07 -0.50
N SER A 435 -7.20 -8.62 0.54
CA SER A 435 -7.58 -9.94 1.08
C SER A 435 -7.65 -9.90 2.60
N ILE A 436 -8.82 -9.47 3.09
CA ILE A 436 -9.11 -9.37 4.52
C ILE A 436 -10.23 -10.36 4.87
N ARG A 437 -10.12 -10.99 6.04
CA ARG A 437 -11.09 -11.91 6.61
C ARG A 437 -11.54 -11.38 7.97
N GLU A 438 -12.86 -11.22 8.12
CA GLU A 438 -13.48 -10.91 9.41
C GLU A 438 -14.10 -12.19 9.96
N ILE A 439 -13.62 -12.66 11.12
CA ILE A 439 -14.08 -13.88 11.77
C ILE A 439 -14.99 -13.52 12.93
N TYR A 440 -16.19 -14.06 12.91
CA TYR A 440 -17.18 -13.95 13.97
C TYR A 440 -17.45 -15.31 14.60
N LEU A 441 -17.59 -15.31 15.92
CA LEU A 441 -18.02 -16.45 16.72
C LEU A 441 -19.04 -15.96 17.75
N LYS A 442 -20.16 -16.67 17.91
CA LYS A 442 -21.30 -16.23 18.72
C LYS A 442 -21.73 -14.79 18.38
N GLU A 443 -21.78 -14.49 17.09
CA GLU A 443 -22.15 -13.17 16.54
C GLU A 443 -21.22 -12.01 16.93
N LYS A 444 -20.07 -12.28 17.56
CA LYS A 444 -19.07 -11.28 17.92
C LYS A 444 -17.86 -11.39 17.01
N LEU A 445 -17.31 -10.26 16.57
CA LEU A 445 -16.05 -10.23 15.83
C LEU A 445 -14.92 -10.69 16.78
N VAL A 446 -14.32 -11.84 16.49
CA VAL A 446 -13.28 -12.45 17.33
C VAL A 446 -11.89 -12.28 16.74
N ALA A 447 -11.76 -12.13 15.43
CA ALA A 447 -10.48 -11.89 14.77
C ALA A 447 -10.64 -11.17 13.42
N VAL A 448 -9.62 -10.42 13.05
CA VAL A 448 -9.44 -9.85 11.71
C VAL A 448 -8.09 -10.29 11.18
N ILE A 449 -8.05 -10.82 9.97
CA ILE A 449 -6.83 -11.34 9.35
C ILE A 449 -6.66 -10.74 7.97
N GLU A 450 -5.44 -10.38 7.62
CA GLU A 450 -5.05 -10.01 6.27
C GLU A 450 -4.07 -11.04 5.70
N GLY A 451 -4.21 -11.36 4.43
CA GLY A 451 -3.26 -12.18 3.70
C GLY A 451 -3.80 -12.60 2.35
N LYS A 452 -2.96 -12.60 1.31
CA LYS A 452 -3.40 -12.84 -0.08
C LYS A 452 -3.65 -14.32 -0.39
N ASP A 453 -2.65 -15.14 -0.09
CA ASP A 453 -2.66 -16.59 -0.37
C ASP A 453 -2.54 -17.41 0.92
N THR A 454 -1.85 -16.85 1.91
CA THR A 454 -1.69 -17.37 3.26
C THR A 454 -1.90 -16.20 4.22
N PRO A 455 -2.26 -16.43 5.50
CA PRO A 455 -2.37 -15.36 6.46
C PRO A 455 -1.02 -14.66 6.64
N GLU A 456 -1.03 -13.33 6.73
CA GLU A 456 0.17 -12.49 6.87
C GLU A 456 0.14 -11.71 8.19
N LEU A 457 -1.03 -11.16 8.53
CA LEU A 457 -1.28 -10.46 9.79
C LEU A 457 -2.61 -10.90 10.41
N LEU A 458 -2.61 -11.12 11.73
CA LEU A 458 -3.79 -11.42 12.52
C LEU A 458 -3.90 -10.45 13.69
N VAL A 459 -5.12 -9.95 13.92
CA VAL A 459 -5.51 -9.32 15.18
C VAL A 459 -6.60 -10.17 15.81
N VAL A 460 -6.33 -10.70 16.99
CA VAL A 460 -7.31 -11.45 17.79
C VAL A 460 -7.96 -10.49 18.78
N LEU A 461 -9.28 -10.32 18.68
CA LEU A 461 -10.08 -9.44 19.54
C LEU A 461 -10.64 -10.20 20.75
N ASP A 462 -11.00 -11.47 20.56
CA ASP A 462 -11.39 -12.35 21.66
C ASP A 462 -10.14 -12.96 22.31
N LYS A 463 -9.72 -12.37 23.43
CA LYS A 463 -8.53 -12.84 24.17
C LYS A 463 -8.74 -14.20 24.81
N ASP A 464 -9.97 -14.68 24.94
CA ASP A 464 -10.29 -15.94 25.61
C ASP A 464 -10.35 -17.12 24.64
N ILE A 465 -10.39 -16.87 23.32
CA ILE A 465 -10.40 -17.94 22.32
C ILE A 465 -9.23 -18.92 22.52
N ASP A 466 -9.54 -20.20 22.50
CA ASP A 466 -8.55 -21.27 22.62
C ASP A 466 -7.81 -21.48 21.29
N GLY A 467 -6.59 -21.99 21.38
CA GLY A 467 -5.73 -22.20 20.21
C GLY A 467 -6.35 -23.14 19.16
N ILE A 468 -7.06 -24.18 19.59
CA ILE A 468 -7.65 -25.16 18.66
C ILE A 468 -8.79 -24.50 17.87
N THR A 469 -9.68 -23.77 18.54
CA THR A 469 -10.78 -23.08 17.86
C THR A 469 -10.26 -21.99 16.92
N LEU A 470 -9.25 -21.22 17.34
CA LEU A 470 -8.59 -20.24 16.47
C LEU A 470 -7.94 -20.92 15.25
N ASN A 471 -7.22 -22.02 15.45
CA ASN A 471 -6.62 -22.82 14.37
C ASN A 471 -7.68 -23.30 13.37
N GLN A 472 -8.82 -23.84 13.85
CA GLN A 472 -9.91 -24.29 12.99
C GLN A 472 -10.51 -23.14 12.15
N LEU A 473 -10.71 -21.98 12.76
CA LEU A 473 -11.22 -20.80 12.06
C LEU A 473 -10.21 -20.26 11.02
N LEU A 474 -8.91 -20.32 11.32
CA LEU A 474 -7.85 -19.99 10.37
C LEU A 474 -7.80 -20.97 9.20
N LEU A 475 -7.88 -22.28 9.48
CA LEU A 475 -7.95 -23.34 8.47
C LEU A 475 -9.14 -23.13 7.52
N LEU A 476 -10.30 -22.73 8.03
CA LEU A 476 -11.43 -22.35 7.18
C LEU A 476 -11.17 -21.08 6.37
N SER A 477 -10.61 -20.05 7.02
CA SER A 477 -10.44 -18.69 6.45
C SER A 477 -9.46 -18.59 5.27
N PHE A 478 -8.47 -19.49 5.22
CA PHE A 478 -7.41 -19.52 4.21
C PHE A 478 -7.36 -20.84 3.44
N SER A 479 -8.49 -21.55 3.40
CA SER A 479 -8.65 -22.70 2.52
C SER A 479 -8.33 -22.32 1.07
N ASN A 480 -7.68 -23.23 0.35
CA ASN A 480 -7.39 -23.08 -1.07
C ASN A 480 -8.67 -23.11 -1.95
N LEU A 481 -9.85 -23.41 -1.37
CA LEU A 481 -11.13 -23.48 -2.07
C LEU A 481 -11.81 -22.10 -2.28
N PHE A 482 -11.38 -21.05 -1.58
CA PHE A 482 -12.02 -19.72 -1.56
C PHE A 482 -11.16 -18.61 -2.16
#